data_AF-A0A501WQC9-F1
#
_entry.id   AF-A0A501WQC9-F1
#
_cell.length_a   1.000
_cell.length_b   1.000
_cell.length_c   1.000
_cell.angle_alpha   90.00
_cell.angle_beta   90.00
_cell.angle_gamma   90.00
#
_symmetry.space_group_name_H-M   'P 1'
#
loop_
_entity.id
_entity.type
_entity.pdbx_description
1 polymer ?
#
loop_
_entity_poly.entity_id
_entity_poly.type
_entity_poly.pdbx_seq_one_letter_code
_entity_poly.pdbx_strand_id
1 'polypeptide(L)' 'ARIPADGRYLIEHPTGAAEVLLDIAPDGALRGAGTIRTARKLFDGRVFPGPARA' A
#
# COMPACT_ATOMS: atom_id res chain seq x y z
N ALA A 1 6.59 -1.42 22.56
CA ALA A 1 6.51 -2.00 21.20
C ALA A 1 7.92 -2.36 20.73
N ARG A 2 8.11 -3.46 19.98
CA ARG A 2 9.43 -3.88 19.47
C ARG A 2 9.51 -3.51 17.99
N ILE A 3 10.56 -2.80 17.60
CA ILE A 3 10.82 -2.47 16.18
C ILE A 3 11.43 -3.71 15.50
N PRO A 4 10.86 -4.18 14.37
CA PRO A 4 11.45 -5.25 13.56
C PRO A 4 12.82 -4.85 13.02
N ALA A 5 13.79 -5.77 13.06
CA ALA A 5 15.15 -5.50 12.59
C ALA A 5 15.26 -5.34 11.06
N ASP A 6 14.28 -5.86 10.32
CA ASP A 6 14.18 -5.85 8.86
C ASP A 6 13.20 -4.80 8.34
N GLY A 7 12.64 -3.96 9.24
CA GLY A 7 11.65 -2.94 8.87
C GLY A 7 10.31 -3.51 8.38
N ARG A 8 10.05 -4.81 8.54
CA ARG A 8 8.81 -5.46 8.11
C ARG A 8 7.78 -5.49 9.23
N TYR A 9 6.67 -4.81 9.02
CA TYR A 9 5.53 -4.76 9.92
C TYR A 9 4.36 -5.55 9.34
N LEU A 10 3.78 -6.45 10.14
CA LEU A 10 2.55 -7.14 9.81
C LEU A 10 1.39 -6.43 10.51
N ILE A 11 0.55 -5.76 9.72
CA ILE A 11 -0.59 -5.01 10.21
C ILE A 11 -1.83 -5.88 10.09
N GLU A 12 -2.38 -6.32 11.23
CA GLU A 12 -3.60 -7.13 11.25
C GLU A 12 -4.79 -6.37 10.66
N HIS A 13 -5.61 -7.09 9.90
CA HIS A 13 -6.83 -6.61 9.24
C HIS A 13 -7.89 -7.73 9.33
N PRO A 14 -9.20 -7.43 9.26
CA PRO A 14 -10.27 -8.45 9.26
C PRO A 14 -10.09 -9.66 8.33
N THR A 15 -9.24 -9.56 7.31
CA THR A 15 -9.01 -10.59 6.30
C THR A 15 -7.59 -11.17 6.33
N GLY A 16 -6.79 -10.91 7.36
CA GLY A 16 -5.40 -11.39 7.49
C GLY A 16 -4.44 -10.30 7.98
N ALA A 17 -3.27 -10.19 7.35
CA ALA A 17 -2.31 -9.14 7.66
C ALA A 17 -1.76 -8.49 6.38
N ALA A 18 -1.58 -7.17 6.41
CA ALA A 18 -0.89 -6.42 5.37
C ALA A 18 0.57 -6.20 5.75
N GLU A 19 1.48 -6.52 4.85
CA GLU A 19 2.91 -6.26 5.02
C GLU A 19 3.25 -4.81 4.64
N VAL A 20 3.90 -4.11 5.57
CA VAL A 20 4.41 -2.75 5.40
C VAL A 20 5.90 -2.74 5.68
N LEU A 21 6.67 -2.19 4.75
CA LEU A 21 8.11 -1.98 4.87
C LEU A 21 8.36 -0.52 5.24
N LEU A 22 9.03 -0.27 6.37
CA LEU A 22 9.47 1.07 6.76
C LEU A 22 11.00 1.10 6.82
N ASP A 23 11.59 2.07 6.12
CA ASP A 23 12.98 2.46 6.30
C ASP A 23 13.02 3.70 7.21
N ILE A 24 13.48 3.49 8.44
CA ILE A 24 13.55 4.52 9.49
C ILE A 24 15.03 4.74 9.81
N ALA A 25 15.47 5.99 9.71
CA ALA A 25 16.83 6.41 10.01
C ALA A 25 17.14 6.33 11.53
N PRO A 26 18.42 6.34 11.93
CA PRO A 26 18.82 6.30 13.35
C PRO A 26 18.28 7.46 14.20
N ASP A 27 17.96 8.60 13.59
CA ASP A 27 17.35 9.77 14.23
C ASP A 27 15.81 9.67 14.31
N GLY A 28 15.23 8.57 13.84
CA GLY A 28 13.79 8.33 13.78
C GLY A 28 13.10 8.92 12.54
N ALA A 29 13.83 9.57 11.63
CA ALA A 29 13.24 10.11 10.41
C ALA A 29 12.84 8.99 9.43
N LEU A 30 11.68 9.12 8.79
CA LEU A 30 11.22 8.18 7.77
C LEU A 30 11.93 8.44 6.44
N ARG A 31 12.69 7.45 5.94
CA ARG A 31 13.34 7.49 4.62
C ARG A 31 12.46 6.90 3.53
N GLY A 32 11.64 5.91 3.87
CA GLY A 32 10.75 5.25 2.92
C GLY A 32 9.66 4.44 3.59
N ALA A 33 8.54 4.31 2.89
CA ALA A 33 7.45 3.42 3.25
C ALA A 33 6.96 2.71 2.00
N GLY A 34 6.83 1.38 2.07
CA GLY A 34 6.47 0.54 0.94
C GLY A 34 5.53 -0.60 1.33
N THR A 35 4.86 -1.16 0.34
CA THR A 35 4.07 -2.37 0.48
C THR A 35 4.13 -3.16 -0.83
N ILE A 36 4.02 -4.49 -0.75
CA ILE A 36 3.93 -5.33 -1.93
C ILE A 36 2.48 -5.40 -2.37
N ARG A 37 2.24 -5.08 -3.63
CA ARG A 37 0.90 -5.09 -4.24
C ARG A 37 0.91 -5.95 -5.49
N THR A 38 -0.25 -6.48 -5.82
CA THR A 38 -0.51 -7.11 -7.11
C THR A 38 -1.28 -6.16 -8.00
N ALA A 39 -1.13 -6.31 -9.31
CA ALA A 39 -1.88 -5.55 -10.30
C ALA A 39 -2.37 -6.49 -11.40
N ARG A 40 -3.55 -6.18 -11.97
CA ARG A 40 -4.11 -6.91 -13.11
C ARG A 40 -4.81 -5.92 -14.03
N LYS A 41 -4.50 -5.98 -15.33
CA LYS A 41 -5.24 -5.26 -16.36
C LYS A 41 -6.63 -5.88 -16.49
N LEU A 42 -7.67 -5.09 -16.18
CA LEU A 42 -9.07 -5.54 -16.23
C LEU A 42 -9.75 -5.17 -17.55
N PHE A 43 -9.40 -4.02 -18.12
CA PHE A 43 -9.97 -3.51 -19.36
C PHE A 43 -8.94 -2.64 -20.10
N ASP A 44 -9.05 -2.62 -21.42
CA ASP A 44 -8.34 -1.70 -22.30
C ASP A 44 -9.24 -1.31 -23.46
N GLY A 45 -9.50 -0.02 -23.58
CA GLY A 45 -10.47 0.51 -24.53
C GLY A 45 -10.92 1.91 -24.14
N ARG A 46 -12.07 2.32 -24.65
CA ARG A 46 -12.65 3.65 -24.41
C ARG A 46 -13.96 3.52 -23.65
N VAL A 47 -14.14 4.36 -22.64
CA VAL A 47 -15.44 4.60 -22.01
C VAL A 47 -16.10 5.81 -22.68
N PHE A 48 -17.43 5.79 -22.78
CA PHE A 48 -18.21 6.91 -23.32
C PHE A 48 -19.04 7.53 -22.18
N PRO A 49 -19.10 8.88 -22.07
CA PRO A 49 -19.84 9.52 -21.00
C PRO A 49 -21.35 9.27 -21.15
N GLY A 50 -22.04 9.16 -20.01
CA GLY A 50 -23.50 9.23 -19.99
C GLY A 50 -24.02 10.64 -20.29
N PRO A 51 -25.33 10.82 -20.45
CA PRO A 51 -25.93 12.16 -20.59
C PRO A 51 -25.60 13.04 -19.38
N ALA A 52 -25.51 14.36 -19.60
CA ALA A 52 -25.31 15.32 -18.51
C ALA A 52 -26.44 15.18 -17.49
N ARG A 53 -26.07 15.15 -16.20
CA ARG A 53 -27.06 15.27 -15.12
C ARG A 53 -27.40 16.74 -14.92
N ALA A 54 -28.69 17.04 -14.85
CA ALA A 54 -29.22 18.36 -14.49
C ALA A 54 -29.06 18.63 -12.99
#